data_AF-A0A7Y6NHH9-F1
#
_entry.id   AF-A0A7Y6NHH9-F1
#
_cell.length_a   1.000
_cell.length_b   1.000
_cell.length_c   1.000
_cell.angle_alpha   90.00
_cell.angle_beta   90.00
_cell.angle_gamma   90.00
#
_symmetry.space_group_name_H-M   'P 1'
#
loop_
_entity.id
_entity.type
_entity.pdbx_description
1 polymer ?
#
loop_
_entity_poly.entity_id
_entity_poly.type
_entity_poly.pdbx_seq_one_letter_code
_entity_poly.pdbx_strand_id
1 'polypeptide(L)'
;MRISSLYNSDAMMAQLGVNGTRASKLMEQMATQKRINVPSDDPVVATRLVQLNREQSAIKQYQSNITGLSGALSRQEANIDAMSKQLLALNDKLLSAANGGVHSDQDMAGYGAELSSMLDSLVASLNAQNESGGYLFSGTKTDTKPVSWDEAQGKYVYQGNNGTRETTVANGVNVTENTHVAAAFSGSDDDLEMLNKLKALSDKMQDPSLSVSDYQADIDEMLTISGQSSDKVAALFTDLGGRQNRLSMLADAHTDVSTANDQVIRDLSDTDWATTSINLQLFTNSVQITNKAYSMISQLSLFSML
;
A
#
# COMPACT_ATOMS: atom_id res chain seq x y z
N MET A 1 -33.93 61.57 -35.84
CA MET A 1 -32.79 61.43 -34.90
C MET A 1 -31.56 60.99 -35.70
N ARG A 2 -30.48 61.78 -35.73
CA ARG A 2 -29.20 61.36 -36.32
C ARG A 2 -28.57 60.34 -35.37
N ILE A 3 -28.61 59.06 -35.72
CA ILE A 3 -27.76 58.07 -35.07
C ILE A 3 -26.34 58.40 -35.54
N SER A 4 -25.51 58.91 -34.64
CA SER A 4 -24.16 59.37 -34.96
C SER A 4 -23.33 58.22 -35.53
N SER A 5 -22.55 58.48 -36.58
CA SER A 5 -21.55 57.55 -37.11
C SER A 5 -20.56 57.08 -36.04
N LEU A 6 -20.35 57.87 -34.97
CA LEU A 6 -19.56 57.45 -33.80
C LEU A 6 -20.17 56.27 -33.05
N TYR A 7 -21.50 56.21 -32.90
CA TYR A 7 -22.14 55.11 -32.17
C TYR A 7 -21.92 53.76 -32.88
N ASN A 8 -21.97 53.75 -34.21
CA ASN A 8 -21.69 52.55 -35.01
C ASN A 8 -20.20 52.15 -34.96
N SER A 9 -19.29 53.13 -34.93
CA SER A 9 -17.84 52.91 -34.77
C SER A 9 -17.50 52.31 -33.40
N ASP A 10 -18.05 52.86 -32.33
CA ASP A 10 -17.78 52.41 -30.96
C ASP A 10 -18.39 51.02 -30.68
N ALA A 11 -19.61 50.78 -31.16
CA ALA A 11 -20.22 49.45 -31.12
C ALA A 11 -19.40 48.41 -31.90
N MET A 12 -18.78 48.79 -33.02
CA MET A 12 -17.91 47.92 -33.80
C MET A 12 -16.59 47.63 -33.07
N MET A 13 -15.94 48.65 -32.50
CA MET A 13 -14.71 48.47 -31.71
C MET A 13 -14.96 47.53 -30.52
N ALA A 14 -16.09 47.68 -29.84
CA ALA A 14 -16.51 46.76 -28.78
C ALA A 14 -16.72 45.34 -29.32
N GLN A 15 -17.40 45.19 -30.46
CA GLN A 15 -17.63 43.89 -31.10
C GLN A 15 -16.32 43.24 -31.59
N LEU A 16 -15.36 44.01 -32.10
CA LEU A 16 -14.02 43.54 -32.48
C LEU A 16 -13.25 43.05 -31.25
N GLY A 17 -13.35 43.75 -30.12
CA GLY A 17 -12.77 43.32 -28.85
C GLY A 17 -13.37 41.98 -28.38
N VAL A 18 -14.70 41.87 -28.36
CA VAL A 18 -15.40 40.61 -28.03
C VAL A 18 -15.01 39.50 -29.00
N ASN A 19 -14.93 39.80 -30.31
CA ASN A 19 -14.56 38.81 -31.30
C ASN A 19 -13.10 38.32 -31.13
N GLY A 20 -12.17 39.24 -30.84
CA GLY A 20 -10.78 38.91 -30.55
C GLY A 20 -10.67 37.97 -29.35
N THR A 21 -11.35 38.27 -28.25
CA THR A 21 -11.35 37.39 -27.05
C THR A 21 -11.89 35.99 -27.35
N ARG A 22 -12.94 35.87 -28.19
CA ARG A 22 -13.51 34.57 -28.56
C ARG A 22 -12.59 33.75 -29.46
N ALA A 23 -11.90 34.39 -30.41
CA ALA A 23 -10.87 33.73 -31.21
C ALA A 23 -9.70 33.26 -30.34
N SER A 24 -9.20 34.12 -29.44
CA SER A 24 -8.14 33.75 -28.50
C SER A 24 -8.54 32.55 -27.65
N LYS A 25 -9.77 32.50 -27.14
CA LYS A 25 -10.29 31.36 -26.38
C LYS A 25 -10.33 30.06 -27.19
N LEU A 26 -10.83 30.10 -28.43
CA LEU A 26 -10.84 28.92 -29.31
C LEU A 26 -9.42 28.45 -29.64
N MET A 27 -8.49 29.39 -29.89
CA MET A 27 -7.08 29.07 -30.09
C MET A 27 -6.45 28.44 -28.84
N GLU A 28 -6.79 28.94 -27.65
CA GLU A 28 -6.35 28.40 -26.38
C GLU A 28 -6.88 26.98 -26.14
N GLN A 29 -8.16 26.74 -26.40
CA GLN A 29 -8.79 25.40 -26.31
C GLN A 29 -8.18 24.41 -27.30
N MET A 30 -7.79 24.86 -28.50
CA MET A 30 -7.06 24.01 -29.45
C MET A 30 -5.62 23.72 -29.00
N ALA A 31 -4.92 24.72 -28.44
CA ALA A 31 -3.54 24.55 -27.99
C ALA A 31 -3.44 23.66 -26.75
N THR A 32 -4.37 23.82 -25.81
CA THR A 32 -4.43 23.05 -24.55
C THR A 32 -5.17 21.73 -24.67
N GLN A 33 -5.93 21.54 -25.76
CA GLN A 33 -6.87 20.43 -25.98
C GLN A 33 -7.95 20.31 -24.88
N LYS A 34 -8.12 21.35 -24.06
CA LYS A 34 -9.08 21.39 -22.97
C LYS A 34 -10.21 22.35 -23.28
N ARG A 35 -11.44 21.90 -23.04
CA ARG A 35 -12.67 22.67 -23.17
C ARG A 35 -12.77 23.74 -22.10
N ILE A 36 -12.26 23.43 -20.90
CA ILE A 36 -12.31 24.29 -19.73
C ILE A 36 -10.88 24.56 -19.27
N ASN A 37 -10.41 25.80 -19.45
CA ASN A 37 -9.09 26.23 -18.97
C ASN A 37 -9.18 27.06 -17.70
N VAL A 38 -10.22 27.89 -17.61
CA VAL A 38 -10.51 28.68 -16.41
C VAL A 38 -11.85 28.28 -15.82
N PRO A 39 -12.00 28.29 -14.48
CA PRO A 39 -13.28 27.94 -13.84
C PRO A 39 -14.46 28.82 -14.26
N SER A 40 -14.20 30.02 -14.79
CA SER A 40 -15.23 30.92 -15.34
C SER A 40 -15.84 30.41 -16.66
N ASP A 41 -15.21 29.45 -17.34
CA ASP A 41 -15.72 28.88 -18.60
C ASP A 41 -16.96 28.00 -18.37
N ASP A 42 -16.91 27.18 -17.31
CA ASP A 42 -18.03 26.37 -16.83
C ASP A 42 -17.84 26.10 -15.33
N PRO A 43 -18.46 26.88 -14.43
CA PRO A 43 -18.26 26.72 -13.00
C PRO A 43 -18.81 25.38 -12.48
N VAL A 44 -19.83 24.81 -13.11
CA VAL A 44 -20.43 23.53 -12.69
C VAL A 44 -19.45 22.40 -12.98
N VAL A 45 -18.96 22.31 -14.21
CA VAL A 45 -18.00 21.28 -14.59
C VAL A 45 -16.66 21.48 -13.87
N ALA A 46 -16.22 22.73 -13.68
CA ALA A 46 -15.01 23.03 -12.91
C ALA A 46 -15.08 22.48 -11.48
N THR A 47 -16.21 22.64 -10.77
CA THR A 47 -16.35 22.07 -9.41
C THR A 47 -16.29 20.54 -9.42
N ARG A 48 -16.91 19.89 -10.41
CA ARG A 48 -16.87 18.44 -10.56
C ARG A 48 -15.46 17.93 -10.86
N LEU A 49 -14.73 18.61 -11.74
CA LEU A 49 -13.32 18.30 -12.03
C LEU A 49 -12.44 18.43 -10.79
N VAL A 50 -12.64 19.43 -9.95
CA VAL A 50 -11.90 19.58 -8.68
C VAL A 50 -12.18 18.41 -7.73
N GLN A 51 -13.44 17.97 -7.62
CA GLN A 51 -13.81 16.81 -6.81
C GLN A 51 -13.14 15.53 -7.32
N LEU A 52 -13.23 15.26 -8.63
CA LEU A 52 -12.61 14.08 -9.24
C LEU A 52 -11.09 14.08 -9.09
N ASN A 53 -10.44 15.24 -9.24
CA ASN A 53 -8.99 15.35 -9.03
C ASN A 53 -8.60 15.09 -7.57
N ARG A 54 -9.39 15.55 -6.58
CA ARG A 54 -9.16 15.22 -5.17
C ARG A 54 -9.30 13.73 -4.90
N GLU A 55 -10.31 13.11 -5.49
CA GLU A 55 -10.52 11.66 -5.41
C GLU A 55 -9.33 10.90 -6.02
N GLN A 56 -8.85 11.31 -7.19
CA GLN A 56 -7.66 10.74 -7.82
C GLN A 56 -6.40 10.89 -6.96
N SER A 57 -6.20 12.04 -6.31
CA SER A 57 -5.09 12.21 -5.37
C SER A 57 -5.19 11.25 -4.18
N ALA A 58 -6.39 11.05 -3.62
CA ALA A 58 -6.60 10.10 -2.53
C ALA A 58 -6.35 8.66 -2.98
N ILE A 59 -6.83 8.27 -4.17
CA ILE A 59 -6.59 6.94 -4.74
C ILE A 59 -5.09 6.68 -4.92
N LYS A 60 -4.33 7.64 -5.47
CA LYS A 60 -2.87 7.51 -5.60
C LYS A 60 -2.17 7.32 -4.26
N GLN A 61 -2.61 8.05 -3.23
CA GLN A 61 -2.10 7.87 -1.88
C GLN A 61 -2.41 6.47 -1.34
N TYR A 62 -3.64 5.99 -1.53
CA TYR A 62 -4.02 4.64 -1.12
C TYR A 62 -3.24 3.56 -1.85
N GLN A 63 -3.03 3.68 -3.17
CA GLN A 63 -2.20 2.75 -3.94
C GLN A 63 -0.74 2.74 -3.44
N SER A 64 -0.16 3.90 -3.12
CA SER A 64 1.18 3.97 -2.53
C SER A 64 1.25 3.30 -1.17
N ASN A 65 0.23 3.52 -0.33
CA ASN A 65 0.12 2.88 0.98
C ASN A 65 0.00 1.35 0.85
N ILE A 66 -0.81 0.87 -0.10
CA ILE A 66 -0.98 -0.55 -0.40
C ILE A 66 0.34 -1.18 -0.85
N THR A 67 1.08 -0.53 -1.77
CA THR A 67 2.38 -1.03 -2.22
C THR A 67 3.39 -1.13 -1.08
N GLY A 68 3.48 -0.10 -0.23
CA GLY A 68 4.36 -0.10 0.94
C GLY A 68 4.00 -1.20 1.93
N LEU A 69 2.71 -1.34 2.23
CA LEU A 69 2.18 -2.34 3.15
C LEU A 69 2.36 -3.76 2.60
N SER A 70 2.05 -4.01 1.33
CA SER A 70 2.23 -5.32 0.69
C SER A 70 3.69 -5.76 0.75
N GLY A 71 4.64 -4.85 0.47
CA GLY A 71 6.06 -5.14 0.62
C GLY A 71 6.48 -5.43 2.07
N ALA A 72 5.91 -4.75 3.05
CA ALA A 72 6.15 -5.04 4.47
C ALA A 72 5.61 -6.41 4.89
N LEU A 73 4.39 -6.75 4.47
CA LEU A 73 3.76 -8.04 4.75
C LEU A 73 4.50 -9.19 4.06
N SER A 74 4.97 -9.03 2.82
CA SER A 74 5.74 -10.08 2.11
C SER A 74 7.07 -10.39 2.81
N ARG A 75 7.73 -9.39 3.41
CA ARG A 75 8.93 -9.63 4.23
C ARG A 75 8.59 -10.39 5.52
N GLN A 76 7.48 -10.07 6.17
CA GLN A 76 7.03 -10.82 7.35
C GLN A 76 6.69 -12.27 6.98
N GLU A 77 5.98 -12.47 5.86
CA GLU A 77 5.61 -13.78 5.33
C GLU A 77 6.83 -14.65 5.05
N ALA A 78 7.88 -14.10 4.42
CA ALA A 78 9.13 -14.83 4.18
C ALA A 78 9.83 -15.28 5.48
N ASN A 79 9.81 -14.44 6.52
CA ASN A 79 10.37 -14.81 7.82
C ASN A 79 9.52 -15.87 8.53
N ILE A 80 8.19 -15.78 8.42
CA ILE A 80 7.26 -16.77 8.99
C ILE A 80 7.36 -18.12 8.25
N ASP A 81 7.53 -18.13 6.93
CA ASP A 81 7.80 -19.34 6.16
C ASP A 81 9.13 -20.00 6.57
N ALA A 82 10.17 -19.20 6.80
CA ALA A 82 11.44 -19.70 7.34
C ALA A 82 11.26 -20.32 8.74
N MET A 83 10.51 -19.68 9.63
CA MET A 83 10.17 -20.23 10.94
C MET A 83 9.37 -21.53 10.85
N SER A 84 8.40 -21.59 9.93
CA SER A 84 7.61 -22.79 9.68
C SER A 84 8.51 -23.97 9.27
N LYS A 85 9.45 -23.75 8.34
CA LYS A 85 10.44 -24.76 7.93
C LYS A 85 11.37 -25.16 9.07
N GLN A 86 11.81 -24.21 9.90
CA GLN A 86 12.60 -24.50 11.10
C GLN A 86 11.83 -25.37 12.10
N LEU A 87 10.54 -25.08 12.31
CA LEU A 87 9.67 -25.89 13.18
C LEU A 87 9.42 -27.29 12.65
N LEU A 88 9.27 -27.46 11.32
CA LEU A 88 9.16 -28.78 10.71
C LEU A 88 10.44 -29.60 10.95
N ALA A 89 11.62 -29.01 10.69
CA ALA A 89 12.90 -29.67 10.96
C ALA A 89 13.09 -30.02 12.44
N LEU A 90 12.64 -29.14 13.35
CA LEU A 90 12.64 -29.38 14.78
C LEU A 90 11.75 -30.58 15.14
N ASN A 91 10.52 -30.63 14.62
CA ASN A 91 9.60 -31.75 14.85
C ASN A 91 10.18 -33.08 14.35
N ASP A 92 10.82 -33.10 13.17
CA ASP A 92 11.47 -34.30 12.64
C ASP A 92 12.61 -34.80 13.56
N LYS A 93 13.37 -33.87 14.15
CA LYS A 93 14.44 -34.20 15.10
C LYS A 93 13.91 -34.68 16.44
N LEU A 94 12.88 -34.02 16.97
CA LEU A 94 12.22 -34.44 18.19
C LEU A 94 11.57 -35.82 18.01
N LEU A 95 10.97 -36.11 16.86
CA LEU A 95 10.41 -37.43 16.56
C LEU A 95 11.50 -38.50 16.45
N SER A 96 12.64 -38.15 15.85
CA SER A 96 13.80 -39.04 15.79
C SER A 96 14.35 -39.34 17.19
N ALA A 97 14.44 -38.35 18.06
CA ALA A 97 14.84 -38.51 19.46
C ALA A 97 13.80 -39.30 20.28
N ALA A 98 12.50 -39.09 20.04
CA ALA A 98 11.41 -39.78 20.73
C ALA A 98 11.38 -41.29 20.43
N ASN A 99 11.79 -41.71 19.23
CA ASN A 99 11.94 -43.12 18.85
C ASN A 99 13.16 -43.80 19.51
N GLY A 100 13.76 -43.16 20.52
CA GLY A 100 15.06 -43.45 21.13
C GLY A 100 15.24 -44.74 21.92
N GLY A 101 14.36 -45.73 21.79
CA GLY A 101 14.58 -47.07 22.35
C GLY A 101 15.84 -47.80 21.81
N VAL A 102 16.57 -47.19 20.88
CA VAL A 102 17.77 -47.74 20.19
C VAL A 102 18.98 -46.78 20.28
N HIS A 103 18.85 -45.59 20.86
CA HIS A 103 19.91 -44.56 20.87
C HIS A 103 20.73 -44.58 22.16
N SER A 104 22.04 -44.38 22.06
CA SER A 104 22.91 -44.24 23.23
C SER A 104 22.79 -42.85 23.86
N ASP A 105 23.18 -42.71 25.13
CA ASP A 105 23.21 -41.41 25.81
C ASP A 105 24.08 -40.38 25.06
N GLN A 106 25.15 -40.84 24.41
CA GLN A 106 26.01 -40.01 23.58
C GLN A 106 25.32 -39.52 22.30
N ASP A 107 24.48 -40.35 21.68
CA ASP A 107 23.68 -39.94 20.52
C ASP A 107 22.65 -38.88 20.93
N MET A 108 22.01 -39.07 22.09
CA MET A 108 21.04 -38.13 22.64
C MET A 108 21.67 -36.78 22.98
N ALA A 109 22.88 -36.75 23.52
CA ALA A 109 23.63 -35.50 23.70
C ALA A 109 23.90 -34.78 22.37
N GLY A 110 24.16 -35.53 21.29
CA GLY A 110 24.30 -34.99 19.94
C GLY A 110 23.01 -34.33 19.43
N TYR A 111 21.85 -34.98 19.64
CA TYR A 111 20.56 -34.37 19.32
C TYR A 111 20.28 -33.13 20.17
N GLY A 112 20.60 -33.15 21.46
CA GLY A 112 20.47 -31.98 22.34
C GLY A 112 21.26 -30.77 21.82
N ALA A 113 22.49 -30.97 21.35
CA ALA A 113 23.29 -29.91 20.75
C ALA A 113 22.69 -29.38 19.43
N GLU A 114 22.11 -30.26 18.61
CA GLU A 114 21.40 -29.86 17.39
C GLU A 114 20.13 -29.05 17.70
N LEU A 115 19.35 -29.47 18.71
CA LEU A 115 18.18 -28.74 19.20
C LEU A 115 18.54 -27.35 19.72
N SER A 116 19.67 -27.21 20.43
CA SER A 116 20.19 -25.90 20.85
C SER A 116 20.50 -24.99 19.66
N SER A 117 21.14 -25.52 18.61
CA SER A 117 21.44 -24.76 17.39
C SER A 117 20.16 -24.34 16.64
N MET A 118 19.16 -25.22 16.58
CA MET A 118 17.86 -24.90 16.00
C MET A 118 17.11 -23.83 16.81
N LEU A 119 17.18 -23.88 18.13
CA LEU A 119 16.65 -22.85 19.02
C LEU A 119 17.30 -21.50 18.76
N ASP A 120 18.63 -21.43 18.68
CA ASP A 120 19.34 -20.19 18.38
C ASP A 120 18.94 -19.62 17.01
N SER A 121 18.76 -20.50 16.02
CA SER A 121 18.28 -20.14 14.69
C SER A 121 16.84 -19.59 14.71
N LEU A 122 15.95 -20.18 15.52
CA LEU A 122 14.57 -19.73 15.67
C LEU A 122 14.50 -18.38 16.40
N VAL A 123 15.31 -18.19 17.45
CA VAL A 123 15.44 -16.91 18.16
C VAL A 123 16.01 -15.82 17.23
N ALA A 124 16.95 -16.16 16.34
CA ALA A 124 17.44 -15.24 15.33
C ALA A 124 16.33 -14.83 14.35
N SER A 125 15.51 -15.78 13.87
CA SER A 125 14.34 -15.50 13.04
C SER A 125 13.32 -14.61 13.75
N LEU A 126 13.05 -14.84 15.04
CA LEU A 126 12.14 -14.02 15.85
C LEU A 126 12.66 -12.59 16.06
N ASN A 127 13.97 -12.43 16.03
CA ASN A 127 14.66 -11.14 16.11
C ASN A 127 15.03 -10.59 14.72
N ALA A 128 14.37 -11.03 13.65
CA ALA A 128 14.61 -10.52 12.30
C ALA A 128 14.38 -9.01 12.22
N GLN A 129 15.30 -8.32 11.52
CA GLN A 129 15.30 -6.88 11.33
C GLN A 129 14.92 -6.51 9.90
N ASN A 130 14.33 -5.32 9.75
CA ASN A 130 14.18 -4.67 8.45
C ASN A 130 15.48 -3.96 8.04
N GLU A 131 15.56 -3.50 6.78
CA GLU A 131 16.71 -2.76 6.25
C GLU A 131 16.99 -1.44 7.00
N SER A 132 16.00 -0.92 7.73
CA SER A 132 16.10 0.27 8.57
C SER A 132 16.57 -0.02 9.99
N GLY A 133 16.90 -1.27 10.32
CA GLY A 133 17.36 -1.72 11.64
C GLY A 133 16.25 -1.97 12.68
N GLY A 134 14.98 -1.76 12.32
CA GLY A 134 13.83 -2.02 13.18
C GLY A 134 13.43 -3.49 13.19
N TYR A 135 13.03 -4.00 14.35
CA TYR A 135 12.58 -5.38 14.49
C TYR A 135 11.17 -5.59 13.91
N LEU A 136 10.97 -6.71 13.20
CA LEU A 136 9.73 -7.01 12.49
C LEU A 136 8.60 -7.44 13.45
N PHE A 137 8.94 -8.11 14.54
CA PHE A 137 7.99 -8.79 15.43
C PHE A 137 7.90 -8.21 16.85
N SER A 138 8.42 -6.99 17.08
CA SER A 138 8.36 -6.29 18.37
C SER A 138 7.11 -5.40 18.56
N GLY A 139 6.19 -5.43 17.60
CA GLY A 139 4.96 -4.63 17.62
C GLY A 139 5.20 -3.16 17.27
N THR A 140 4.84 -2.25 18.18
CA THR A 140 5.11 -0.80 18.02
C THR A 140 6.48 -0.38 18.53
N LYS A 141 7.14 -1.23 19.35
CA LYS A 141 8.49 -0.97 19.87
C LYS A 141 9.55 -1.50 18.89
N THR A 142 9.71 -0.84 17.75
CA THR A 142 10.63 -1.27 16.68
C THR A 142 12.10 -1.28 17.09
N ASP A 143 12.47 -0.54 18.14
CA ASP A 143 13.86 -0.36 18.57
C ASP A 143 14.33 -1.38 19.62
N THR A 144 13.41 -2.17 20.19
CA THR A 144 13.73 -3.17 21.21
C THR A 144 13.72 -4.57 20.62
N LYS A 145 14.72 -5.39 20.97
CA LYS A 145 14.76 -6.82 20.63
C LYS A 145 13.47 -7.51 21.09
N PRO A 146 12.69 -8.13 20.17
CA PRO A 146 11.47 -8.84 20.52
C PRO A 146 11.72 -9.94 21.55
N VAL A 147 12.76 -10.76 21.34
CA VAL A 147 13.11 -11.88 22.21
C VAL A 147 14.51 -11.67 22.77
N SER A 148 14.61 -11.57 24.09
CA SER A 148 15.88 -11.50 24.81
C SER A 148 15.98 -12.64 25.81
N TRP A 149 17.19 -13.17 25.98
CA TRP A 149 17.51 -14.00 27.13
C TRP A 149 17.59 -13.11 28.38
N ASP A 150 16.87 -13.47 29.43
CA ASP A 150 16.98 -12.85 30.75
C ASP A 150 17.90 -13.71 31.62
N GLU A 151 19.13 -13.23 31.84
CA GLU A 151 20.13 -13.92 32.68
C GLU A 151 19.69 -14.06 34.15
N ALA A 152 18.79 -13.19 34.64
CA ALA A 152 18.32 -13.25 36.03
C ALA A 152 17.24 -14.32 36.23
N GLN A 153 16.47 -14.65 35.19
CA GLN A 153 15.41 -15.67 35.24
C GLN A 153 15.77 -16.98 34.53
N GLY A 154 16.85 -16.99 33.74
CA GLY A 154 17.28 -18.15 32.96
C GLY A 154 16.27 -18.55 31.88
N LYS A 155 15.58 -17.57 31.27
CA LYS A 155 14.49 -17.78 30.31
C LYS A 155 14.50 -16.71 29.22
N TYR A 156 13.95 -17.05 28.06
CA TYR A 156 13.58 -16.09 27.03
C TYR A 156 12.33 -15.33 27.45
N VAL A 157 12.39 -14.01 27.33
CA VAL A 157 11.29 -13.09 27.65
C VAL A 157 10.98 -12.25 26.41
N TYR A 158 9.69 -12.09 26.12
CA TYR A 158 9.24 -11.16 25.09
C TYR A 158 9.25 -9.72 25.65
N GLN A 159 10.06 -8.85 25.04
CA GLN A 159 10.18 -7.43 25.43
C GLN A 159 9.46 -6.47 24.47
N GLY A 160 8.82 -7.02 23.43
CA GLY A 160 7.98 -6.26 22.50
C GLY A 160 6.65 -5.83 23.12
N ASN A 161 5.72 -5.38 22.28
CA ASN A 161 4.37 -5.07 22.71
C ASN A 161 3.31 -5.52 21.71
N ASN A 162 2.12 -5.84 22.18
CA ASN A 162 0.98 -6.25 21.33
C ASN A 162 0.26 -5.06 20.66
N GLY A 163 0.94 -3.93 20.46
CA GLY A 163 0.35 -2.78 19.79
C GLY A 163 0.24 -3.03 18.29
N THR A 164 -0.90 -2.66 17.69
CA THR A 164 -1.09 -2.75 16.24
C THR A 164 -0.71 -1.44 15.56
N ARG A 165 -0.04 -1.55 14.42
CA ARG A 165 0.20 -0.47 13.47
C ARG A 165 -0.77 -0.63 12.33
N GLU A 166 -1.54 0.39 12.03
CA GLU A 166 -2.54 0.37 10.97
C GLU A 166 -2.16 1.34 9.86
N THR A 167 -2.38 0.91 8.62
CA THR A 167 -2.26 1.76 7.44
C THR A 167 -3.62 1.89 6.77
N THR A 168 -4.02 3.13 6.48
CA THR A 168 -5.25 3.41 5.73
C THR A 168 -5.04 3.15 4.25
N VAL A 169 -5.82 2.21 3.70
CA VAL A 169 -5.73 1.72 2.32
C VAL A 169 -6.97 2.04 1.50
N ALA A 170 -8.04 2.54 2.12
CA ALA A 170 -9.17 3.18 1.45
C ALA A 170 -9.91 4.06 2.46
N ASN A 171 -10.91 4.81 2.01
CA ASN A 171 -11.73 5.62 2.91
C ASN A 171 -12.42 4.72 3.97
N GLY A 172 -12.07 4.92 5.25
CA GLY A 172 -12.59 4.12 6.36
C GLY A 172 -12.07 2.68 6.44
N VAL A 173 -11.06 2.32 5.62
CA VAL A 173 -10.48 0.97 5.63
C VAL A 173 -9.02 1.04 6.07
N ASN A 174 -8.76 0.48 7.24
CA ASN A 174 -7.42 0.27 7.77
C ASN A 174 -7.04 -1.20 7.70
N VAL A 175 -5.76 -1.46 7.46
CA VAL A 175 -5.18 -2.81 7.51
C VAL A 175 -3.98 -2.80 8.46
N THR A 176 -3.91 -3.81 9.31
CA THR A 176 -2.83 -3.99 10.28
C THR A 176 -1.55 -4.41 9.58
N GLU A 177 -0.48 -3.65 9.81
CA GLU A 177 0.85 -3.82 9.21
C GLU A 177 1.70 -4.85 9.95
N ASN A 178 1.61 -4.94 11.27
CA ASN A 178 2.42 -5.86 12.07
C ASN A 178 1.68 -7.16 12.40
N THR A 179 2.48 -8.19 12.67
CA THR A 179 2.03 -9.52 13.08
C THR A 179 2.66 -9.88 14.41
N HIS A 180 1.85 -10.27 15.39
CA HIS A 180 2.33 -10.69 16.71
C HIS A 180 2.74 -12.16 16.68
N VAL A 181 4.01 -12.42 16.38
CA VAL A 181 4.53 -13.79 16.24
C VAL A 181 4.83 -14.44 17.59
N ALA A 182 5.12 -13.67 18.64
CA ALA A 182 5.41 -14.24 19.97
C ALA A 182 4.24 -15.06 20.54
N ALA A 183 2.99 -14.68 20.24
CA ALA A 183 1.81 -15.46 20.63
C ALA A 183 1.78 -16.89 20.03
N ALA A 184 2.47 -17.11 18.90
CA ALA A 184 2.57 -18.43 18.29
C ALA A 184 3.45 -19.39 19.11
N PHE A 185 4.39 -18.86 19.89
CA PHE A 185 5.35 -19.63 20.70
C PHE A 185 5.01 -19.63 22.20
N SER A 186 3.92 -18.95 22.60
CA SER A 186 3.47 -18.85 23.99
C SER A 186 2.30 -19.77 24.31
N GLY A 187 2.23 -20.24 25.56
CA GLY A 187 1.12 -21.04 26.08
C GLY A 187 -0.06 -20.19 26.50
N SER A 188 0.15 -19.22 27.40
CA SER A 188 -0.94 -18.42 27.98
C SER A 188 -0.66 -16.92 28.13
N ASP A 189 0.60 -16.45 28.11
CA ASP A 189 0.95 -15.02 28.32
C ASP A 189 2.32 -14.61 27.73
N ASP A 190 2.50 -14.58 26.39
CA ASP A 190 3.76 -14.17 25.71
C ASP A 190 5.06 -14.74 26.35
N ASP A 191 4.92 -15.89 27.01
CA ASP A 191 5.89 -16.53 27.90
C ASP A 191 6.98 -17.29 27.16
N LEU A 192 6.84 -17.37 25.83
CA LEU A 192 7.70 -18.11 24.93
C LEU A 192 7.94 -19.55 25.47
N GLU A 193 6.90 -20.17 26.03
CA GLU A 193 6.93 -21.48 26.69
C GLU A 193 7.68 -22.51 25.83
N MET A 194 7.42 -22.51 24.53
CA MET A 194 8.06 -23.40 23.57
C MET A 194 9.59 -23.25 23.55
N LEU A 195 10.11 -22.01 23.49
CA LEU A 195 11.54 -21.73 23.46
C LEU A 195 12.21 -22.11 24.79
N ASN A 196 11.52 -21.81 25.90
CA ASN A 196 12.01 -22.08 27.24
C ASN A 196 12.06 -23.58 27.54
N LYS A 197 11.04 -24.34 27.13
CA LYS A 197 11.03 -25.81 27.25
C LYS A 197 12.02 -26.48 26.31
N LEU A 198 12.18 -25.96 25.08
CA LEU A 198 13.19 -26.47 24.14
C LEU A 198 14.61 -26.30 24.70
N LYS A 199 14.90 -25.15 25.31
CA LYS A 199 16.20 -24.92 25.96
C LYS A 199 16.42 -25.89 27.12
N ALA A 200 15.43 -26.04 28.00
CA ALA A 200 15.51 -26.95 29.14
C ALA A 200 15.70 -28.41 28.69
N LEU A 201 15.02 -28.84 27.64
CA LEU A 201 15.17 -30.18 27.05
C LEU A 201 16.57 -30.37 26.46
N SER A 202 17.05 -29.41 25.66
CA SER A 202 18.41 -29.41 25.09
C SER A 202 19.47 -29.58 26.18
N ASP A 203 19.33 -28.86 27.29
CA ASP A 203 20.29 -28.89 28.40
C ASP A 203 20.26 -30.25 29.13
N LYS A 204 19.06 -30.79 29.37
CA LYS A 204 18.90 -32.12 29.96
C LYS A 204 19.49 -33.22 29.08
N MET A 205 19.29 -33.15 27.76
CA MET A 205 19.84 -34.14 26.81
C MET A 205 21.37 -34.10 26.74
N GLN A 206 21.99 -32.97 27.03
CA GLN A 206 23.45 -32.80 27.03
C GLN A 206 24.09 -33.10 28.40
N ASP A 207 23.30 -33.29 29.45
CA ASP A 207 23.79 -33.60 30.79
C ASP A 207 24.19 -35.09 30.89
N PRO A 208 25.49 -35.42 31.06
CA PRO A 208 25.95 -36.80 31.13
C PRO A 208 25.50 -37.54 32.40
N SER A 209 24.86 -36.86 33.36
CA SER A 209 24.35 -37.45 34.60
C SER A 209 22.91 -37.95 34.50
N LEU A 210 22.18 -37.57 33.45
CA LEU A 210 20.78 -37.95 33.22
C LEU A 210 20.70 -39.09 32.21
N SER A 211 19.80 -40.04 32.44
CA SER A 211 19.51 -41.11 31.48
C SER A 211 18.33 -40.72 30.59
N VAL A 212 18.22 -41.35 29.41
CA VAL A 212 17.12 -41.09 28.44
C VAL A 212 15.72 -41.16 29.06
N SER A 213 15.53 -42.02 30.06
CA SER A 213 14.26 -42.16 30.79
C SER A 213 13.83 -40.89 31.54
N ASP A 214 14.78 -40.04 31.94
CA ASP A 214 14.52 -38.90 32.82
C ASP A 214 13.91 -37.70 32.08
N TYR A 215 14.12 -37.62 30.76
CA TYR A 215 13.64 -36.54 29.90
C TYR A 215 12.75 -37.01 28.74
N GLN A 216 12.41 -38.31 28.66
CA GLN A 216 11.50 -38.83 27.61
C GLN A 216 10.14 -38.14 27.62
N ALA A 217 9.57 -37.88 28.81
CA ALA A 217 8.31 -37.15 28.94
C ALA A 217 8.42 -35.69 28.45
N ASP A 218 9.59 -35.07 28.62
CA ASP A 218 9.85 -33.72 28.13
C ASP A 218 9.93 -33.70 26.59
N ILE A 219 10.45 -34.76 25.95
CA ILE A 219 10.45 -34.90 24.48
C ILE A 219 9.01 -34.99 23.96
N ASP A 220 8.16 -35.82 24.57
CA ASP A 220 6.76 -35.99 24.16
C ASP A 220 5.93 -34.70 24.37
N GLU A 221 6.16 -34.00 25.48
CA GLU A 221 5.58 -32.68 25.72
C GLU A 221 6.06 -31.67 24.67
N MET A 222 7.36 -31.66 24.36
CA MET A 222 7.93 -30.75 23.37
C MET A 222 7.41 -31.02 21.96
N LEU A 223 7.19 -32.28 21.57
CA LEU A 223 6.53 -32.64 20.32
C LEU A 223 5.11 -32.04 20.23
N THR A 224 4.36 -32.11 21.33
CA THR A 224 3.01 -31.53 21.40
C THR A 224 3.05 -30.01 21.26
N ILE A 225 3.93 -29.34 22.02
CA ILE A 225 4.05 -27.88 22.01
C ILE A 225 4.59 -27.36 20.68
N SER A 226 5.54 -28.07 20.08
CA SER A 226 6.10 -27.76 18.76
C SER A 226 5.06 -27.94 17.66
N GLY A 227 4.21 -28.97 17.73
CA GLY A 227 3.06 -29.13 16.84
C GLY A 227 2.06 -27.98 16.96
N GLN A 228 1.66 -27.61 18.18
CA GLN A 228 0.78 -26.46 18.42
C GLN A 228 1.37 -25.13 17.92
N SER A 229 2.68 -24.94 18.13
CA SER A 229 3.38 -23.75 17.64
C SER A 229 3.41 -23.71 16.11
N SER A 230 3.64 -24.85 15.46
CA SER A 230 3.57 -24.99 14.00
C SER A 230 2.18 -24.63 13.47
N ASP A 231 1.11 -25.10 14.13
CA ASP A 231 -0.27 -24.77 13.74
C ASP A 231 -0.56 -23.27 13.89
N LYS A 232 -0.09 -22.64 14.98
CA LYS A 232 -0.24 -21.19 15.19
C LYS A 232 0.55 -20.40 14.15
N VAL A 233 1.79 -20.81 13.82
CA VAL A 233 2.60 -20.18 12.76
C VAL A 233 1.93 -20.33 11.39
N ALA A 234 1.35 -21.49 11.08
CA ALA A 234 0.58 -21.69 9.85
C ALA A 234 -0.69 -20.82 9.79
N ALA A 235 -1.36 -20.61 10.93
CA ALA A 235 -2.48 -19.68 11.02
C ALA A 235 -2.04 -18.24 10.75
N LEU A 236 -0.89 -17.80 11.28
CA LEU A 236 -0.31 -16.48 10.98
C LEU A 236 0.05 -16.33 9.50
N PHE A 237 0.63 -17.36 8.88
CA PHE A 237 0.92 -17.38 7.45
C PHE A 237 -0.37 -17.23 6.61
N THR A 238 -1.42 -17.95 6.99
CA THR A 238 -2.74 -17.87 6.34
C THR A 238 -3.38 -16.49 6.50
N ASP A 239 -3.29 -15.89 7.70
CA ASP A 239 -3.78 -14.53 7.95
C ASP A 239 -3.04 -13.49 7.09
N LEU A 240 -1.71 -13.59 6.99
CA LEU A 240 -0.90 -12.73 6.11
C LEU A 240 -1.30 -12.88 4.64
N GLY A 241 -1.50 -14.12 4.17
CA GLY A 241 -2.01 -14.37 2.82
C GLY A 241 -3.40 -13.76 2.61
N GLY A 242 -4.28 -13.83 3.60
CA GLY A 242 -5.58 -13.17 3.59
C GLY A 242 -5.48 -11.65 3.47
N ARG A 243 -4.55 -11.03 4.21
CA ARG A 243 -4.27 -9.59 4.13
C ARG A 243 -3.70 -9.21 2.76
N GLN A 244 -2.77 -9.98 2.21
CA GLN A 244 -2.22 -9.74 0.87
C GLN A 244 -3.30 -9.80 -0.22
N ASN A 245 -4.16 -10.83 -0.17
CA ASN A 245 -5.28 -10.94 -1.11
C ASN A 245 -6.24 -9.74 -1.00
N ARG A 246 -6.54 -9.30 0.21
CA ARG A 246 -7.35 -8.09 0.45
C ARG A 246 -6.69 -6.85 -0.14
N LEU A 247 -5.38 -6.69 0.00
CA LEU A 247 -4.63 -5.57 -0.57
C LEU A 247 -4.64 -5.59 -2.10
N SER A 248 -4.47 -6.75 -2.72
CA SER A 248 -4.57 -6.90 -4.18
C SER A 248 -5.96 -6.50 -4.68
N MET A 249 -7.03 -7.01 -4.06
CA MET A 249 -8.41 -6.65 -4.42
C MET A 249 -8.67 -5.15 -4.28
N LEU A 250 -8.14 -4.52 -3.23
CA LEU A 250 -8.26 -3.06 -3.05
C LEU A 250 -7.45 -2.29 -4.09
N ALA A 251 -6.25 -2.74 -4.44
CA ALA A 251 -5.43 -2.12 -5.48
C ALA A 251 -6.11 -2.16 -6.85
N ASP A 252 -6.72 -3.30 -7.19
CA ASP A 252 -7.49 -3.48 -8.43
C ASP A 252 -8.71 -2.55 -8.44
N ALA A 253 -9.50 -2.54 -7.35
CA ALA A 253 -10.65 -1.64 -7.21
C ALA A 253 -10.26 -0.16 -7.33
N HIS A 254 -9.14 0.26 -6.73
CA HIS A 254 -8.60 1.61 -6.87
C HIS A 254 -8.20 1.93 -8.31
N THR A 255 -7.64 0.96 -9.03
CA THR A 255 -7.27 1.11 -10.45
C THR A 255 -8.50 1.28 -11.33
N ASP A 256 -9.56 0.51 -11.07
CA ASP A 256 -10.84 0.62 -11.78
C ASP A 256 -11.50 1.97 -11.54
N VAL A 257 -11.60 2.41 -10.28
CA VAL A 257 -12.17 3.71 -9.92
C VAL A 257 -11.34 4.85 -10.52
N SER A 258 -10.00 4.75 -10.48
CA SER A 258 -9.12 5.73 -11.13
C SER A 258 -9.36 5.82 -12.62
N THR A 259 -9.51 4.67 -13.29
CA THR A 259 -9.75 4.63 -14.74
C THR A 259 -11.11 5.24 -15.10
N ALA A 260 -12.15 4.95 -14.32
CA ALA A 260 -13.46 5.55 -14.48
C ALA A 260 -13.43 7.06 -14.25
N ASN A 261 -12.74 7.52 -13.20
CA ASN A 261 -12.56 8.94 -12.90
C ASN A 261 -11.81 9.65 -14.03
N ASP A 262 -10.74 9.05 -14.57
CA ASP A 262 -10.00 9.60 -15.71
C ASP A 262 -10.85 9.69 -16.98
N GLN A 263 -11.74 8.72 -17.22
CA GLN A 263 -12.68 8.79 -18.33
C GLN A 263 -13.67 9.94 -18.16
N VAL A 264 -14.26 10.11 -16.98
CA VAL A 264 -15.16 11.23 -16.70
C VAL A 264 -14.41 12.57 -16.77
N ILE A 265 -13.17 12.64 -16.28
CA ILE A 265 -12.33 13.84 -16.41
C ILE A 265 -12.14 14.17 -17.88
N ARG A 266 -11.76 13.21 -18.74
CA ARG A 266 -11.61 13.41 -20.18
C ARG A 266 -12.92 13.88 -20.83
N ASP A 267 -14.04 13.21 -20.57
CA ASP A 267 -15.34 13.58 -21.14
C ASP A 267 -15.77 15.02 -20.74
N LEU A 268 -15.37 15.46 -19.55
CA LEU A 268 -15.66 16.81 -19.04
C LEU A 268 -14.63 17.86 -19.48
N SER A 269 -13.36 17.49 -19.63
CA SER A 269 -12.26 18.42 -19.90
C SER A 269 -11.85 18.51 -21.34
N ASP A 270 -12.02 17.46 -22.14
CA ASP A 270 -11.42 17.38 -23.45
C ASP A 270 -12.22 18.20 -24.47
N THR A 271 -11.48 18.90 -25.32
CA THR A 271 -12.04 19.62 -26.45
C THR A 271 -12.21 18.65 -27.62
N ASP A 272 -13.41 18.60 -28.20
CA ASP A 272 -13.59 18.05 -29.55
C ASP A 272 -12.87 18.96 -30.56
N TRP A 273 -11.67 18.56 -30.95
CA TRP A 273 -10.82 19.31 -31.88
C TRP A 273 -11.50 19.51 -33.23
N ALA A 274 -12.26 18.52 -33.73
CA ALA A 274 -12.94 18.64 -35.02
C ALA A 274 -13.99 19.74 -34.97
N THR A 275 -14.87 19.71 -33.96
CA THR A 275 -15.88 20.75 -33.76
C THR A 275 -15.25 22.12 -33.48
N THR A 276 -14.16 22.17 -32.71
CA THR A 276 -13.50 23.44 -32.33
C THR A 276 -12.76 24.08 -33.49
N SER A 277 -12.10 23.27 -34.31
CA SER A 277 -11.44 23.72 -35.55
C SER A 277 -12.46 24.27 -36.55
N ILE A 278 -13.58 23.57 -36.74
CA ILE A 278 -14.70 24.04 -37.57
C ILE A 278 -15.25 25.36 -37.04
N ASN A 279 -15.49 25.45 -35.73
CA ASN A 279 -15.99 26.67 -35.10
C ASN A 279 -15.03 27.85 -35.25
N LEU A 280 -13.72 27.62 -35.10
CA LEU A 280 -12.72 28.66 -35.32
C LEU A 280 -12.70 29.11 -36.78
N GLN A 281 -12.81 28.19 -37.73
CA GLN A 281 -12.81 28.53 -39.14
C GLN A 281 -14.07 29.29 -39.56
N LEU A 282 -15.24 28.86 -39.09
CA LEU A 282 -16.51 29.60 -39.25
C LEU A 282 -16.42 30.99 -38.62
N PHE A 283 -15.83 31.09 -37.43
CA PHE A 283 -15.66 32.35 -36.73
C PHE A 283 -14.72 33.29 -37.48
N THR A 284 -13.58 32.80 -37.95
CA THR A 284 -12.60 33.58 -38.73
C THR A 284 -13.21 34.07 -40.05
N ASN A 285 -13.95 33.20 -40.75
CA ASN A 285 -14.69 33.58 -41.96
C ASN A 285 -15.75 34.64 -41.67
N SER A 286 -16.52 34.48 -40.59
CA SER A 286 -17.52 35.46 -40.17
C SER A 286 -16.89 36.83 -39.89
N VAL A 287 -15.80 36.88 -39.12
CA VAL A 287 -15.07 38.13 -38.84
C VAL A 287 -14.55 38.78 -40.12
N GLN A 288 -14.00 38.01 -41.06
CA GLN A 288 -13.58 38.54 -42.37
C GLN A 288 -14.76 39.12 -43.17
N ILE A 289 -15.91 38.43 -43.18
CA ILE A 289 -17.12 38.91 -43.85
C ILE A 289 -17.65 40.18 -43.18
N THR A 290 -17.71 40.23 -41.85
CA THR A 290 -18.14 41.43 -41.10
C THR A 290 -17.22 42.61 -41.37
N ASN A 291 -15.89 42.40 -41.41
CA ASN A 291 -14.93 43.45 -41.76
C ASN A 291 -15.12 43.96 -43.21
N LYS A 292 -15.38 43.06 -44.17
CA LYS A 292 -15.69 43.44 -45.56
C LYS A 292 -17.01 44.21 -45.66
N ALA A 293 -18.07 43.74 -45.03
CA ALA A 293 -19.37 44.41 -44.99
C ALA A 293 -19.26 45.80 -44.35
N TYR A 294 -18.48 45.93 -43.27
CA TYR A 294 -18.19 47.22 -42.66
C TYR A 294 -17.44 48.16 -43.60
N SER A 295 -16.39 47.67 -44.28
CA SER A 295 -15.66 48.45 -45.28
C SER A 295 -16.60 49.02 -46.36
N MET A 296 -17.56 48.19 -46.82
CA MET A 296 -18.60 48.62 -47.78
C MET A 296 -19.58 49.64 -47.18
N ILE A 297 -20.05 49.45 -45.94
CA ILE A 297 -20.98 50.38 -45.25
C ILE A 297 -20.29 51.71 -44.90
N SER A 298 -19.02 51.67 -44.51
CA SER A 298 -18.21 52.87 -44.27
C SER A 298 -17.98 53.68 -45.54
N GLN A 299 -17.94 53.03 -46.71
CA GLN A 299 -17.86 53.71 -48.02
C GLN A 299 -19.21 54.33 -48.46
N LEU A 300 -20.34 53.86 -47.93
CA LEU A 300 -21.69 54.44 -48.11
C LEU A 300 -21.94 55.70 -47.25
N SER A 301 -20.89 56.31 -46.71
CA SER A 301 -20.95 57.62 -46.05
C SER A 301 -21.70 58.64 -46.93
N LEU A 302 -22.57 59.45 -46.33
CA LEU A 302 -23.43 60.44 -47.00
C LEU A 302 -22.68 61.44 -47.93
N PHE A 303 -21.35 61.46 -47.88
CA PHE A 303 -20.45 62.22 -48.75
C PHE A 303 -20.11 61.55 -50.09
N SER A 304 -20.37 60.25 -50.28
CA SER A 304 -20.17 59.57 -51.57
C SER A 304 -21.40 59.62 -52.49
N MET A 305 -22.53 60.14 -51.99
CA MET A 305 -23.77 60.38 -52.74
C MET A 305 -24.05 61.88 -53.01
N LEU A 306 -23.10 62.76 -52.71
CA LEU A 306 -23.09 64.19 -53.07
C LEU A 306 -21.96 64.43 -54.07
#